data_AF-A0A0C2NA91-F1
#
_entry.id   AF-A0A0C2NA91-F1
#
_cell.length_a   1.000
_cell.length_b   1.000
_cell.length_c   1.000
_cell.angle_alpha   90.00
_cell.angle_beta   90.00
_cell.angle_gamma   90.00
#
_symmetry.space_group_name_H-M   'P 1'
#
loop_
_entity.id
_entity.type
_entity.pdbx_description
1 polymer ?
#
loop_
_entity_poly.entity_id
_entity_poly.type
_entity_poly.pdbx_seq_one_letter_code
_entity_poly.pdbx_strand_id
1 'polypeptide(L)'
;MSRFYSQYHKLENVCPEHLNMVKKCENKKKWKFRNILTLIGRKNNYSKLIKKAEKFYEKEKWEESGEAYFVAGRIAEFDYRDYNSASTCYFNSGYCYRHTFSDAAYDSYRKVIDVNIKMGKIRDAINCCIEIGYIYETKIYDTKKCVEFFEKAEDLRRNHKEISCACSIDKMHLFMEQISELEKGDIQSFMNSHSIFEADNGDYTSCQKCVYFLFTLTKYINEIRKCDQNEIIQWFKENSQKIRDELYQDIAFSKKLRDHPRNEDSIYETAENKSSNDAGYP
;
A
#
# COMPACT_ATOMS: atom_id res chain seq x y z
N MET A 1 -1.22 -4.75 9.29
CA MET A 1 -2.39 -3.97 8.84
C MET A 1 -2.03 -2.50 8.96
N SER A 2 -1.26 -2.04 7.97
CA SER A 2 -0.50 -0.79 7.93
C SER A 2 -1.42 0.44 7.90
N ARG A 3 -0.85 1.63 8.14
CA ARG A 3 -1.44 2.98 8.31
C ARG A 3 -2.72 3.36 7.56
N PHE A 4 -3.11 2.65 6.50
CA PHE A 4 -4.36 2.87 5.77
C PHE A 4 -5.62 2.84 6.65
N TYR A 5 -5.64 2.10 7.77
CA TYR A 5 -6.79 2.07 8.69
C TYR A 5 -6.85 3.21 9.71
N SER A 6 -5.74 3.92 9.99
CA SER A 6 -5.64 4.86 11.13
C SER A 6 -6.05 6.30 10.81
N GLN A 7 -6.34 6.65 9.56
CA GLN A 7 -6.54 8.05 9.12
C GLN A 7 -8.00 8.51 9.02
N TYR A 8 -8.96 7.77 9.60
CA TYR A 8 -10.38 8.12 9.59
C TYR A 8 -10.91 8.48 10.98
N HIS A 9 -10.68 9.73 11.39
CA HIS A 9 -11.59 10.49 12.24
C HIS A 9 -11.29 11.99 12.09
N LYS A 10 -12.31 12.77 11.71
CA LYS A 10 -12.41 14.26 11.58
C LYS A 10 -12.48 14.79 10.14
N LEU A 11 -13.67 14.73 9.53
CA LEU A 11 -14.13 15.75 8.57
C LEU A 11 -15.66 15.81 8.55
N GLU A 12 -16.26 16.37 9.59
CA GLU A 12 -17.58 17.01 9.49
C GLU A 12 -17.45 18.42 10.08
N ASN A 13 -17.66 19.44 9.24
CA ASN A 13 -18.23 20.75 9.56
C ASN A 13 -18.03 21.70 8.36
N VAL A 14 -19.07 21.88 7.55
CA VAL A 14 -19.16 23.01 6.61
C VAL A 14 -19.97 24.11 7.30
N CYS A 15 -19.36 25.29 7.48
CA CYS A 15 -19.92 26.42 8.23
C CYS A 15 -21.22 26.98 7.59
N PRO A 16 -22.28 27.28 8.38
CA PRO A 16 -23.58 27.82 7.91
C PRO A 16 -23.53 29.16 7.17
N GLU A 17 -22.46 29.95 7.31
CA GLU A 17 -22.37 31.32 6.78
C GLU A 17 -22.25 31.37 5.24
N HIS A 18 -21.81 30.28 4.61
CA HIS A 18 -21.72 30.19 3.15
C HIS A 18 -23.08 30.11 2.43
N LEU A 19 -24.17 29.79 3.12
CA LEU A 19 -25.51 29.70 2.51
C LEU A 19 -26.13 31.07 2.21
N ASN A 20 -25.76 32.11 2.96
CA ASN A 20 -26.40 33.43 2.86
C ASN A 20 -25.81 34.35 1.78
N MET A 21 -24.60 34.08 1.27
CA MET A 21 -24.00 34.86 0.17
C MET A 21 -24.60 34.56 -1.22
N VAL A 22 -25.34 33.46 -1.39
CA VAL A 22 -25.81 32.98 -2.72
C VAL A 22 -27.06 33.73 -3.22
N LYS A 23 -27.80 34.41 -2.33
CA LYS A 23 -29.08 35.06 -2.66
C LYS A 23 -28.97 36.42 -3.36
N LYS A 24 -27.78 37.03 -3.51
CA LYS A 24 -27.64 38.44 -3.93
C LYS A 24 -27.09 38.74 -5.34
N CYS A 25 -26.87 37.77 -6.22
CA CYS A 25 -26.36 38.05 -7.58
C CYS A 25 -27.10 37.27 -8.67
N GLU A 26 -28.21 37.77 -9.21
CA GLU A 26 -29.06 36.98 -10.13
C GLU A 26 -28.80 37.04 -11.64
N ASN A 27 -28.05 37.99 -12.20
CA ASN A 27 -27.99 38.10 -13.67
C ASN A 27 -26.69 37.67 -14.36
N LYS A 28 -25.83 36.88 -13.69
CA LYS A 28 -24.71 36.12 -14.33
C LYS A 28 -24.82 34.59 -14.16
N LYS A 29 -25.99 34.09 -13.74
CA LYS A 29 -26.16 32.74 -13.13
C LYS A 29 -26.38 31.55 -14.07
N LYS A 30 -26.71 31.72 -15.36
CA LYS A 30 -27.11 30.56 -16.20
C LYS A 30 -25.97 29.60 -16.58
N TRP A 31 -24.74 30.07 -16.77
CA TRP A 31 -23.62 29.19 -17.14
C TRP A 31 -22.98 28.49 -15.92
N LYS A 32 -22.97 29.15 -14.75
CA LYS A 32 -22.46 28.56 -13.50
C LYS A 32 -23.41 27.53 -12.88
N PHE A 33 -24.73 27.68 -13.04
CA PHE A 33 -25.71 26.73 -12.46
C PHE A 33 -25.71 25.34 -13.12
N ARG A 34 -25.52 25.25 -14.45
CA ARG A 34 -25.40 23.94 -15.13
C ARG A 34 -24.18 23.17 -14.62
N ASN A 35 -23.02 23.83 -14.52
CA ASN A 35 -21.81 23.19 -14.00
C ASN A 35 -21.95 22.76 -12.53
N ILE A 36 -22.61 23.57 -11.70
CA ILE A 36 -22.86 23.21 -10.29
C ILE A 36 -23.81 22.01 -10.18
N LEU A 37 -24.90 21.95 -10.96
CA LEU A 37 -25.81 20.80 -10.96
C LEU A 37 -25.16 19.52 -11.48
N THR A 38 -24.32 19.60 -12.51
CA THR A 38 -23.54 18.45 -13.01
C THR A 38 -22.50 17.99 -11.98
N LEU A 39 -21.83 18.91 -11.28
CA LEU A 39 -20.90 18.60 -10.20
C LEU A 39 -21.60 18.00 -8.97
N ILE A 40 -22.80 18.47 -8.60
CA ILE A 40 -23.64 17.90 -7.54
C ILE A 40 -24.12 16.50 -7.94
N GLY A 41 -24.56 16.31 -9.19
CA GLY A 41 -24.95 15.00 -9.73
C GLY A 41 -23.80 14.00 -9.70
N ARG A 42 -22.59 14.41 -10.09
CA ARG A 42 -21.38 13.58 -9.97
C ARG A 42 -21.06 13.26 -8.51
N LYS A 43 -20.95 14.25 -7.62
CA LYS A 43 -20.66 14.05 -6.17
C LYS A 43 -21.63 13.09 -5.51
N ASN A 44 -22.91 13.17 -5.87
CA ASN A 44 -23.93 12.26 -5.39
C ASN A 44 -23.71 10.81 -5.87
N ASN A 45 -23.13 10.61 -7.06
CA ASN A 45 -22.83 9.26 -7.57
C ASN A 45 -21.64 8.61 -6.84
N TYR A 46 -20.56 9.36 -6.56
CA TYR A 46 -19.44 8.83 -5.78
C TYR A 46 -19.86 8.36 -4.39
N SER A 47 -20.54 9.22 -3.61
CA SER A 47 -20.97 8.85 -2.25
C SER A 47 -21.93 7.66 -2.24
N LYS A 48 -22.82 7.56 -3.23
CA LYS A 48 -23.70 6.39 -3.40
C LYS A 48 -22.91 5.10 -3.68
N LEU A 49 -21.85 5.18 -4.50
CA LEU A 49 -21.01 4.02 -4.80
C LEU A 49 -20.22 3.56 -3.58
N ILE A 50 -19.65 4.47 -2.80
CA ILE A 50 -18.94 4.13 -1.55
C ILE A 50 -19.89 3.39 -0.58
N LYS A 51 -21.06 3.97 -0.31
CA LYS A 51 -22.06 3.32 0.56
C LYS A 51 -22.53 1.96 0.04
N LYS A 52 -22.63 1.82 -1.28
CA LYS A 52 -22.99 0.54 -1.92
C LYS A 52 -21.87 -0.48 -1.75
N ALA A 53 -20.62 -0.08 -1.94
CA ALA A 53 -19.44 -0.91 -1.78
C ALA A 53 -19.29 -1.42 -0.34
N GLU A 54 -19.46 -0.53 0.64
CA GLU A 54 -19.46 -0.86 2.08
C GLU A 54 -20.57 -1.86 2.42
N LYS A 55 -21.79 -1.62 1.94
CA LYS A 55 -22.92 -2.54 2.15
C LYS A 55 -22.69 -3.92 1.52
N PHE A 56 -21.97 -4.00 0.40
CA PHE A 56 -21.59 -5.28 -0.20
C PHE A 56 -20.47 -5.94 0.59
N TYR A 57 -19.50 -5.17 1.06
CA TYR A 57 -18.41 -5.63 1.91
C TYR A 57 -18.94 -6.30 3.19
N GLU A 58 -19.86 -5.63 3.89
CA GLU A 58 -20.53 -6.15 5.10
C GLU A 58 -21.30 -7.45 4.86
N LYS A 59 -21.73 -7.70 3.62
CA LYS A 59 -22.45 -8.89 3.20
C LYS A 59 -21.55 -9.94 2.55
N GLU A 60 -20.24 -9.74 2.60
CA GLU A 60 -19.22 -10.61 1.98
C GLU A 60 -19.43 -10.80 0.47
N LYS A 61 -20.07 -9.82 -0.18
CA LYS A 61 -20.24 -9.75 -1.64
C LYS A 61 -19.01 -9.11 -2.27
N TRP A 62 -17.90 -9.86 -2.23
CA TRP A 62 -16.56 -9.34 -2.53
C TRP A 62 -16.44 -8.79 -3.95
N GLU A 63 -16.94 -9.49 -4.98
CA GLU A 63 -16.88 -9.02 -6.37
C GLU A 63 -17.66 -7.71 -6.56
N GLU A 64 -18.91 -7.66 -6.11
CA GLU A 64 -19.74 -6.46 -6.27
C GLU A 64 -19.22 -5.27 -5.44
N SER A 65 -18.62 -5.55 -4.28
CA SER A 65 -17.93 -4.53 -3.47
C SER A 65 -16.69 -4.01 -4.19
N GLY A 66 -15.86 -4.92 -4.72
CA GLY A 66 -14.66 -4.61 -5.47
C GLY A 66 -14.93 -3.74 -6.69
N GLU A 67 -15.98 -4.05 -7.45
CA GLU A 67 -16.41 -3.27 -8.60
C GLU A 67 -16.88 -1.88 -8.19
N ALA A 68 -17.73 -1.79 -7.16
CA ALA A 68 -18.24 -0.51 -6.68
C ALA A 68 -17.12 0.42 -6.18
N TYR A 69 -16.14 -0.12 -5.44
CA TYR A 69 -14.95 0.62 -5.04
C TYR A 69 -14.10 1.04 -6.25
N PHE A 70 -13.90 0.16 -7.24
CA PHE A 70 -13.11 0.49 -8.43
C PHE A 70 -13.72 1.66 -9.21
N VAL A 71 -15.04 1.62 -9.44
CA VAL A 71 -15.77 2.69 -10.12
C VAL A 71 -15.73 3.98 -9.31
N ALA A 72 -15.86 3.90 -7.98
CA ALA A 72 -15.70 5.07 -7.11
C ALA A 72 -14.29 5.68 -7.22
N GLY A 73 -13.25 4.84 -7.25
CA GLY A 73 -11.86 5.26 -7.45
C GLY A 73 -11.64 5.99 -8.76
N ARG A 74 -12.24 5.50 -9.86
CA ARG A 74 -12.21 6.17 -11.16
C ARG A 74 -12.88 7.54 -11.12
N ILE A 75 -14.02 7.68 -10.46
CA ILE A 75 -14.69 8.98 -10.32
C ILE A 75 -13.82 9.93 -9.49
N ALA A 76 -13.25 9.46 -8.37
CA ALA A 76 -12.34 10.26 -7.57
C ALA A 76 -11.13 10.76 -8.37
N GLU A 77 -10.47 9.87 -9.13
CA GLU A 77 -9.31 10.22 -9.96
C GLU A 77 -9.67 11.15 -11.13
N PHE A 78 -10.69 10.79 -11.91
CA PHE A 78 -10.95 11.43 -13.20
C PHE A 78 -11.94 12.59 -13.13
N ASP A 79 -12.91 12.57 -12.22
CA ASP A 79 -13.90 13.63 -12.13
C ASP A 79 -13.53 14.65 -11.06
N TYR A 80 -13.00 14.21 -9.91
CA TYR A 80 -12.68 15.12 -8.79
C TYR A 80 -11.22 15.48 -8.68
N ARG A 81 -10.32 14.73 -9.34
CA ARG A 81 -8.88 14.84 -9.13
C ARG A 81 -8.49 14.66 -7.66
N ASP A 82 -9.31 13.89 -6.92
CA ASP A 82 -9.04 13.52 -5.54
C ASP A 82 -8.28 12.20 -5.53
N TYR A 83 -6.97 12.32 -5.71
CA TYR A 83 -6.06 11.18 -5.82
C TYR A 83 -5.93 10.39 -4.51
N ASN A 84 -6.09 11.03 -3.34
CA ASN A 84 -6.08 10.31 -2.06
C ASN A 84 -7.27 9.37 -1.99
N SER A 85 -8.48 9.88 -2.24
CA SER A 85 -9.69 9.06 -2.26
C SER A 85 -9.62 7.97 -3.34
N ALA A 86 -9.07 8.29 -4.51
CA ALA A 86 -8.87 7.30 -5.57
C ALA A 86 -7.95 6.15 -5.14
N SER A 87 -6.79 6.46 -4.56
CA SER A 87 -5.82 5.49 -4.05
C SER A 87 -6.46 4.54 -3.03
N THR A 88 -7.20 5.09 -2.05
CA THR A 88 -7.95 4.31 -1.06
C THR A 88 -8.99 3.40 -1.71
N CYS A 89 -9.79 3.93 -2.65
CA CYS A 89 -10.81 3.15 -3.33
C CYS A 89 -10.23 2.00 -4.16
N TYR A 90 -9.16 2.24 -4.90
CA TYR A 90 -8.48 1.20 -5.67
C TYR A 90 -7.85 0.13 -4.76
N PHE A 91 -7.30 0.53 -3.61
CA PHE A 91 -6.76 -0.42 -2.65
C PHE A 91 -7.86 -1.32 -2.06
N ASN A 92 -8.99 -0.74 -1.66
CA ASN A 92 -10.15 -1.48 -1.16
C ASN A 92 -10.75 -2.40 -2.23
N SER A 93 -10.76 -1.94 -3.49
CA SER A 93 -11.16 -2.79 -4.63
C SER A 93 -10.26 -4.01 -4.77
N GLY A 94 -8.93 -3.82 -4.78
CA GLY A 94 -7.97 -4.93 -4.84
C GLY A 94 -8.09 -5.87 -3.65
N TYR A 95 -8.33 -5.33 -2.45
CA TYR A 95 -8.62 -6.10 -1.24
C TYR A 95 -9.87 -6.98 -1.39
N CYS A 96 -10.94 -6.47 -1.98
CA CYS A 96 -12.16 -7.26 -2.18
C CYS A 96 -11.92 -8.37 -3.21
N TYR A 97 -11.37 -8.04 -4.38
CA TYR A 97 -11.12 -9.01 -5.45
C TYR A 97 -10.15 -10.13 -5.07
N ARG A 98 -9.20 -9.89 -4.15
CA ARG A 98 -8.33 -10.98 -3.68
C ARG A 98 -9.06 -12.03 -2.83
N HIS A 99 -10.21 -11.72 -2.21
CA HIS A 99 -10.97 -12.72 -1.45
C HIS A 99 -11.63 -13.77 -2.37
N THR A 100 -11.81 -13.41 -3.64
CA THR A 100 -12.40 -14.27 -4.67
C THR A 100 -11.36 -14.72 -5.70
N PHE A 101 -10.08 -14.42 -5.47
CA PHE A 101 -8.97 -14.71 -6.39
C PHE A 101 -9.19 -14.16 -7.81
N SER A 102 -9.92 -13.05 -7.93
CA SER A 102 -10.19 -12.40 -9.21
C SER A 102 -8.95 -11.68 -9.74
N ASP A 103 -8.68 -11.85 -11.03
CA ASP A 103 -7.58 -11.15 -11.72
C ASP A 103 -7.71 -9.63 -11.65
N ALA A 104 -8.94 -9.11 -11.45
CA ALA A 104 -9.19 -7.69 -11.26
C ALA A 104 -8.44 -7.10 -10.05
N ALA A 105 -8.05 -7.93 -9.07
CA ALA A 105 -7.23 -7.49 -7.95
C ALA A 105 -5.89 -6.87 -8.41
N TYR A 106 -5.27 -7.46 -9.42
CA TYR A 106 -3.98 -7.00 -9.96
C TYR A 106 -4.10 -5.59 -10.54
N ASP A 107 -5.12 -5.37 -11.39
CA ASP A 107 -5.37 -4.06 -12.01
C ASP A 107 -5.71 -2.99 -10.97
N SER A 108 -6.52 -3.32 -9.97
CA SER A 108 -6.83 -2.42 -8.86
C SER A 108 -5.58 -2.01 -8.09
N TYR A 109 -4.70 -2.96 -7.77
CA TYR A 109 -3.45 -2.66 -7.06
C TYR A 109 -2.47 -1.83 -7.90
N ARG A 110 -2.37 -2.08 -9.21
CA ARG A 110 -1.58 -1.22 -10.11
C ARG A 110 -2.09 0.22 -10.12
N LYS A 111 -3.40 0.43 -10.08
CA LYS A 111 -3.98 1.78 -10.01
C LYS A 111 -3.62 2.52 -8.72
N VAL A 112 -3.50 1.83 -7.58
CA VAL A 112 -3.00 2.43 -6.33
C VAL A 112 -1.61 3.01 -6.53
N ILE A 113 -0.71 2.23 -7.12
CA ILE A 113 0.69 2.62 -7.38
C ILE A 113 0.75 3.79 -8.36
N ASP A 114 0.03 3.70 -9.48
CA ASP A 114 -0.04 4.77 -10.49
C ASP A 114 -0.50 6.10 -9.88
N VAL A 115 -1.54 6.06 -9.05
CA VAL A 115 -2.08 7.25 -8.38
C VAL A 115 -1.07 7.83 -7.39
N ASN A 116 -0.42 7.01 -6.56
CA ASN A 116 0.61 7.49 -5.63
C ASN A 116 1.79 8.13 -6.38
N ILE A 117 2.22 7.57 -7.52
CA ILE A 117 3.24 8.18 -8.37
C ILE A 117 2.77 9.53 -8.92
N LYS A 118 1.53 9.62 -9.45
CA LYS A 118 0.95 10.88 -9.94
C LYS A 118 0.90 11.98 -8.87
N MET A 119 0.74 11.60 -7.62
CA MET A 119 0.75 12.52 -6.47
C MET A 119 2.15 12.95 -6.02
N GLY A 120 3.22 12.37 -6.59
CA GLY A 120 4.59 12.54 -6.10
C GLY A 120 4.88 11.78 -4.80
N LYS A 121 3.97 10.90 -4.35
CA LYS A 121 4.12 10.08 -3.14
C LYS A 121 4.92 8.81 -3.44
N ILE A 122 6.18 8.99 -3.85
CA ILE A 122 7.03 7.88 -4.34
C ILE A 122 7.28 6.83 -3.25
N ARG A 123 7.50 7.25 -2.00
CA ARG A 123 7.67 6.33 -0.86
C ARG A 123 6.44 5.44 -0.66
N ASP A 124 5.24 6.02 -0.73
CA ASP A 124 3.98 5.29 -0.62
C ASP A 124 3.83 4.30 -1.79
N ALA A 125 4.18 4.72 -3.00
CA ALA A 125 4.16 3.84 -4.18
C ALA A 125 5.10 2.63 -4.02
N ILE A 126 6.34 2.85 -3.52
CA ILE A 126 7.29 1.78 -3.22
C ILE A 126 6.73 0.84 -2.15
N ASN A 127 6.21 1.38 -1.04
CA ASN A 127 5.63 0.58 0.02
C ASN A 127 4.44 -0.25 -0.46
N CYS A 128 3.55 0.33 -1.30
CA CYS A 128 2.47 -0.40 -1.94
C CYS A 128 2.99 -1.55 -2.79
N CYS A 129 3.99 -1.31 -3.65
CA CYS A 129 4.60 -2.38 -4.47
C CYS A 129 5.10 -3.53 -3.59
N ILE A 130 5.77 -3.22 -2.49
CA ILE A 130 6.39 -4.22 -1.62
C ILE A 130 5.33 -5.01 -0.82
N GLU A 131 4.33 -4.33 -0.25
CA GLU A 131 3.21 -4.96 0.44
C GLU A 131 2.38 -5.85 -0.51
N ILE A 132 2.09 -5.37 -1.71
CA ILE A 132 1.33 -6.12 -2.71
C ILE A 132 2.15 -7.32 -3.21
N GLY A 133 3.44 -7.14 -3.54
CA GLY A 133 4.32 -8.23 -3.95
C GLY A 133 4.36 -9.36 -2.93
N TYR A 134 4.53 -9.01 -1.64
CA TYR A 134 4.47 -9.98 -0.54
C TYR A 134 3.13 -10.74 -0.47
N ILE A 135 2.00 -10.05 -0.68
CA ILE A 135 0.68 -10.70 -0.71
C ILE A 135 0.58 -11.69 -1.88
N TYR A 136 1.08 -11.30 -3.06
CA TYR A 136 1.07 -12.18 -4.24
C TYR A 136 1.93 -13.42 -4.05
N GLU A 137 3.08 -13.30 -3.37
CA GLU A 137 3.97 -14.43 -3.08
C GLU A 137 3.36 -15.38 -2.04
N THR A 138 2.86 -14.83 -0.94
CA THR A 138 2.53 -15.63 0.26
C THR A 138 1.07 -16.07 0.36
N LYS A 139 0.14 -15.36 -0.28
CA LYS A 139 -1.30 -15.63 -0.18
C LYS A 139 -1.93 -16.09 -1.49
N ILE A 140 -1.47 -15.53 -2.61
CA ILE A 140 -1.99 -15.86 -3.95
C ILE A 140 -1.11 -16.92 -4.62
N TYR A 141 0.16 -17.02 -4.22
CA TYR A 141 1.17 -17.92 -4.79
C TYR A 141 1.43 -17.68 -6.29
N ASP A 142 1.26 -16.43 -6.75
CA ASP A 142 1.59 -16.01 -8.12
C ASP A 142 2.93 -15.29 -8.10
N THR A 143 3.99 -16.08 -8.33
CA THR A 143 5.38 -15.65 -8.32
C THR A 143 5.70 -14.65 -9.42
N LYS A 144 5.02 -14.71 -10.57
CA LYS A 144 5.26 -13.79 -11.69
C LYS A 144 4.78 -12.38 -11.33
N LYS A 145 3.52 -12.25 -10.89
CA LYS A 145 2.97 -10.94 -10.49
C LYS A 145 3.71 -10.38 -9.27
N CYS A 146 4.10 -11.24 -8.33
CA CYS A 146 4.95 -10.85 -7.20
C CYS A 146 6.26 -10.17 -7.66
N VAL A 147 7.00 -10.83 -8.57
CA VAL A 147 8.26 -10.29 -9.10
C VAL A 147 8.03 -8.92 -9.73
N GLU A 148 7.02 -8.75 -10.57
CA GLU A 148 6.71 -7.46 -11.21
C GLU A 148 6.56 -6.31 -10.20
N PHE A 149 5.87 -6.54 -9.08
CA PHE A 149 5.74 -5.52 -8.04
C PHE A 149 7.08 -5.23 -7.34
N PHE A 150 7.86 -6.24 -6.99
CA PHE A 150 9.17 -6.02 -6.38
C PHE A 150 10.14 -5.32 -7.34
N GLU A 151 10.13 -5.66 -8.63
CA GLU A 151 10.93 -4.98 -9.64
C GLU A 151 10.51 -3.52 -9.78
N LYS A 152 9.21 -3.23 -9.79
CA LYS A 152 8.70 -1.86 -9.83
C LYS A 152 9.14 -1.02 -8.62
N ALA A 153 9.16 -1.63 -7.43
CA ALA A 153 9.65 -0.97 -6.22
C ALA A 153 11.14 -0.59 -6.35
N GLU A 154 11.95 -1.49 -6.89
CA GLU A 154 13.38 -1.25 -7.13
C GLU A 154 13.63 -0.21 -8.23
N ASP A 155 12.85 -0.23 -9.32
CA ASP A 155 12.90 0.82 -10.35
C ASP A 155 12.61 2.20 -9.78
N LEU A 156 11.58 2.31 -8.94
CA LEU A 156 11.25 3.57 -8.27
C LEU A 156 12.40 4.03 -7.36
N ARG A 157 13.03 3.13 -6.60
CA ARG A 157 14.21 3.48 -5.79
C ARG A 157 15.40 3.94 -6.62
N ARG A 158 15.70 3.26 -7.73
CA ARG A 158 16.81 3.65 -8.61
C ARG A 158 16.64 5.05 -9.18
N ASN A 159 15.40 5.40 -9.52
CA ASN A 159 15.06 6.72 -10.04
C ASN A 159 14.96 7.81 -8.96
N HIS A 160 14.90 7.41 -7.69
CA HIS A 160 14.77 8.28 -6.52
C HIS A 160 15.78 7.87 -5.45
N LYS A 161 17.08 8.08 -5.75
CA LYS A 161 18.23 7.57 -4.97
C LYS A 161 18.26 8.04 -3.51
N GLU A 162 17.55 9.12 -3.19
CA GLU A 162 17.34 9.61 -1.83
C GLU A 162 16.45 8.69 -0.99
N ILE A 163 15.73 7.74 -1.60
CA ILE A 163 14.85 6.78 -0.95
C ILE A 163 15.56 5.43 -0.82
N SER A 164 15.96 5.09 0.40
CA SER A 164 16.61 3.82 0.72
C SER A 164 15.71 2.91 1.56
N CYS A 165 16.13 1.64 1.72
CA CYS A 165 15.45 0.70 2.60
C CYS A 165 15.73 1.05 4.08
N ALA A 166 14.67 1.11 4.90
CA ALA A 166 14.77 1.38 6.34
C ALA A 166 15.56 0.31 7.11
N CYS A 167 15.38 -0.93 6.67
CA CYS A 167 15.55 -2.12 7.50
C CYS A 167 16.70 -2.96 6.93
N SER A 168 17.91 -2.64 7.41
CA SER A 168 19.10 -3.47 7.16
C SER A 168 19.05 -4.75 7.98
N ILE A 169 19.84 -5.75 7.57
CA ILE A 169 20.02 -7.00 8.33
C ILE A 169 20.53 -6.70 9.75
N ASP A 170 21.43 -5.72 9.92
CA ASP A 170 21.94 -5.34 11.24
C ASP A 170 20.82 -4.77 12.13
N LYS A 171 19.90 -3.98 11.56
CA LYS A 171 18.72 -3.49 12.30
C LYS A 171 17.76 -4.61 12.68
N MET A 172 17.60 -5.64 11.84
CA MET A 172 16.83 -6.83 12.20
C MET A 172 17.48 -7.57 13.37
N HIS A 173 18.81 -7.75 13.35
CA HIS A 173 19.55 -8.37 14.44
C HIS A 173 19.46 -7.56 15.74
N LEU A 174 19.59 -6.24 15.68
CA LEU A 174 19.41 -5.36 16.85
C LEU A 174 18.01 -5.53 17.47
N PHE A 175 16.98 -5.65 16.64
CA PHE A 175 15.62 -5.90 17.13
C PHE A 175 15.48 -7.27 17.81
N MET A 176 16.16 -8.30 17.29
CA MET A 176 16.19 -9.63 17.90
C MET A 176 16.86 -9.64 19.27
N GLU A 177 17.88 -8.81 19.47
CA GLU A 177 18.50 -8.60 20.79
C GLU A 177 17.50 -7.95 21.75
N GLN A 178 16.75 -6.95 21.30
CA GLN A 178 15.72 -6.28 22.10
C GLN A 178 14.55 -7.20 22.50
N ILE A 179 14.14 -8.13 21.63
CA ILE A 179 13.21 -9.22 21.98
C ILE A 179 13.76 -10.05 23.15
N SER A 180 15.07 -10.23 23.24
CA SER A 180 15.66 -11.00 24.35
C SER A 180 15.65 -10.20 25.66
N GLU A 181 15.66 -8.86 25.60
CA GLU A 181 15.49 -7.99 26.77
C GLU A 181 14.05 -8.00 27.32
N LEU A 182 13.03 -8.21 26.47
CA LEU A 182 11.64 -8.44 26.94
C LEU A 182 11.51 -9.62 27.89
N GLU A 183 12.29 -10.70 27.66
CA GLU A 183 12.25 -11.88 28.52
C GLU A 183 12.65 -11.54 29.97
N LYS A 184 13.40 -10.45 30.15
CA LYS A 184 13.82 -9.92 31.46
C LYS A 184 12.75 -9.01 32.12
N GLY A 185 11.61 -8.79 31.45
CA GLY A 185 10.45 -8.08 31.99
C GLY A 185 10.34 -6.59 31.64
N ASP A 186 11.18 -6.06 30.74
CA ASP A 186 11.14 -4.65 30.36
C ASP A 186 10.22 -4.39 29.15
N ILE A 187 8.90 -4.36 29.43
CA ILE A 187 7.87 -4.09 28.42
C ILE A 187 8.04 -2.69 27.80
N GLN A 188 8.47 -1.70 28.58
CA GLN A 188 8.55 -0.32 28.12
C GLN A 188 9.67 -0.16 27.09
N SER A 189 10.82 -0.78 27.30
CA SER A 189 11.93 -0.78 26.35
C SER A 189 11.56 -1.43 25.02
N PHE A 190 10.77 -2.50 25.03
CA PHE A 190 10.25 -3.11 23.81
C PHE A 190 9.24 -2.25 23.07
N MET A 191 8.26 -1.70 23.79
CA MET A 191 7.26 -0.82 23.18
C MET A 191 7.91 0.44 22.60
N ASN A 192 8.97 0.95 23.23
CA ASN A 192 9.80 2.04 22.72
C ASN A 192 10.62 1.61 21.49
N SER A 193 11.17 0.40 21.48
CA SER A 193 11.91 -0.14 20.33
C SER A 193 11.00 -0.33 19.11
N HIS A 194 9.78 -0.79 19.35
CA HIS A 194 8.74 -0.85 18.32
C HIS A 194 8.30 0.54 17.86
N SER A 195 8.15 1.50 18.77
CA SER A 195 7.83 2.88 18.38
C SER A 195 8.96 3.51 17.57
N ILE A 196 10.22 3.12 17.79
CA ILE A 196 11.34 3.48 16.92
C ILE A 196 11.14 2.91 15.52
N PHE A 197 10.80 1.62 15.37
CA PHE A 197 10.45 1.05 14.05
C PHE A 197 9.24 1.73 13.40
N GLU A 198 8.18 2.07 14.15
CA GLU A 198 6.97 2.74 13.60
C GLU A 198 7.17 4.25 13.30
N ALA A 199 7.92 4.97 14.14
CA ALA A 199 8.25 6.38 13.97
C ALA A 199 9.23 6.56 12.81
N ASP A 200 10.21 5.67 12.69
CA ASP A 200 11.06 5.57 11.53
C ASP A 200 10.22 5.30 10.27
N ASN A 201 9.28 4.33 10.30
CA ASN A 201 8.42 4.01 9.15
C ASN A 201 7.55 5.18 8.65
N GLY A 202 7.54 6.35 9.33
CA GLY A 202 7.12 7.66 8.79
C GLY A 202 7.70 7.98 7.42
N ASP A 203 9.00 7.75 7.27
CA ASP A 203 9.79 8.25 6.14
C ASP A 203 10.56 7.15 5.38
N TYR A 204 10.48 5.89 5.80
CA TYR A 204 11.21 4.83 5.14
C TYR A 204 10.37 3.92 4.25
N THR A 205 11.07 3.23 3.35
CA THR A 205 10.51 2.16 2.53
C THR A 205 11.09 0.80 2.94
N SER A 206 10.31 -0.27 2.81
CA SER A 206 10.78 -1.65 2.99
C SER A 206 11.13 -2.29 1.66
N CYS A 207 12.16 -3.12 1.55
CA CYS A 207 12.47 -3.87 0.33
C CYS A 207 11.98 -5.31 0.40
N GLN A 208 12.08 -6.04 -0.73
CA GLN A 208 11.73 -7.46 -0.80
C GLN A 208 12.45 -8.30 0.27
N LYS A 209 13.68 -7.91 0.65
CA LYS A 209 14.45 -8.65 1.66
C LYS A 209 13.91 -8.49 3.07
N CYS A 210 13.35 -7.33 3.40
CA CYS A 210 12.90 -7.03 4.76
C CYS A 210 11.39 -7.16 4.96
N VAL A 211 10.60 -7.19 3.89
CA VAL A 211 9.13 -7.26 3.98
C VAL A 211 8.67 -8.47 4.81
N TYR A 212 9.32 -9.63 4.65
CA TYR A 212 9.04 -10.85 5.41
C TYR A 212 9.16 -10.63 6.92
N PHE A 213 10.35 -10.22 7.35
CA PHE A 213 10.64 -9.88 8.74
C PHE A 213 9.66 -8.85 9.29
N LEU A 214 9.38 -7.78 8.54
CA LEU A 214 8.47 -6.71 8.97
C LEU A 214 7.02 -7.19 9.10
N PHE A 215 6.54 -8.07 8.22
CA PHE A 215 5.19 -8.64 8.31
C PHE A 215 5.07 -9.60 9.49
N THR A 216 6.04 -10.48 9.70
CA THR A 216 6.12 -11.38 10.86
C THR A 216 6.16 -10.58 12.16
N LEU A 217 7.01 -9.55 12.22
CA LEU A 217 7.07 -8.65 13.36
C LEU A 217 5.71 -7.98 13.62
N THR A 218 5.12 -7.37 12.59
CA THR A 218 3.82 -6.69 12.68
C THR A 218 2.71 -7.63 13.16
N LYS A 219 2.72 -8.91 12.75
CA LYS A 219 1.78 -9.92 13.23
C LYS A 219 1.85 -10.04 14.75
N TYR A 220 3.03 -10.25 15.32
CA TYR A 220 3.20 -10.43 16.76
C TYR A 220 2.94 -9.17 17.57
N ILE A 221 3.33 -7.99 17.07
CA ILE A 221 2.97 -6.72 17.70
C ILE A 221 1.45 -6.57 17.81
N ASN A 222 0.71 -6.95 16.77
CA ASN A 222 -0.76 -6.86 16.80
C ASN A 222 -1.39 -7.89 17.74
N GLU A 223 -0.71 -9.00 18.02
CA GLU A 223 -1.13 -9.96 19.05
C GLU A 223 -0.88 -9.38 20.44
N ILE A 224 0.31 -8.82 20.70
CA ILE A 224 0.65 -8.14 21.96
C ILE A 224 -0.28 -6.97 22.25
N ARG A 225 -0.65 -6.17 21.23
CA ARG A 225 -1.58 -5.04 21.35
C ARG A 225 -2.99 -5.43 21.79
N LYS A 226 -3.36 -6.71 21.71
CA LYS A 226 -4.65 -7.23 22.20
C LYS A 226 -4.60 -7.67 23.66
N CYS A 227 -3.40 -7.81 24.23
CA CYS A 227 -3.20 -8.22 25.61
C CYS A 227 -3.30 -7.01 26.55
N ASP A 228 -3.81 -7.24 27.75
CA ASP A 228 -3.68 -6.28 28.83
C ASP A 228 -2.22 -6.20 29.31
N GLN A 229 -1.80 -5.07 29.90
CA GLN A 229 -0.41 -4.86 30.33
C GLN A 229 0.13 -5.99 31.23
N ASN A 230 -0.72 -6.56 32.08
CA ASN A 230 -0.35 -7.64 33.00
C ASN A 230 -0.21 -9.00 32.30
N GLU A 231 -0.81 -9.16 31.12
CA GLU A 231 -0.79 -10.40 30.33
C GLU A 231 0.33 -10.40 29.30
N ILE A 232 0.84 -9.24 28.88
CA ILE A 232 1.91 -9.11 27.88
C ILE A 232 3.13 -9.97 28.25
N ILE A 233 3.57 -9.92 29.51
CA ILE A 233 4.74 -10.70 29.96
C ILE A 233 4.49 -12.20 29.81
N GLN A 234 3.32 -12.66 30.25
CA GLN A 234 2.98 -14.08 30.22
C GLN A 234 2.83 -14.57 28.78
N TRP A 235 2.07 -13.83 27.96
CA TRP A 235 1.92 -14.10 26.54
C TRP A 235 3.28 -14.15 25.84
N PHE A 236 4.16 -13.19 26.12
CA PHE A 236 5.48 -13.16 25.51
C PHE A 236 6.33 -14.34 25.94
N LYS A 237 6.33 -14.74 27.22
CA LYS A 237 7.04 -15.95 27.69
C LYS A 237 6.56 -17.22 26.98
N GLU A 238 5.28 -17.32 26.69
CA GLU A 238 4.70 -18.47 26.00
C GLU A 238 5.03 -18.49 24.49
N ASN A 239 5.28 -17.32 23.89
CA ASN A 239 5.45 -17.17 22.45
C ASN A 239 6.88 -16.79 22.02
N SER A 240 7.78 -16.41 22.93
CA SER A 240 9.08 -15.80 22.61
C SER A 240 9.94 -16.69 21.73
N GLN A 241 9.98 -17.99 22.01
CA GLN A 241 10.75 -18.94 21.20
C GLN A 241 10.22 -19.01 19.77
N LYS A 242 8.90 -19.13 19.60
CA LYS A 242 8.26 -19.17 18.29
C LYS A 242 8.51 -17.87 17.50
N ILE A 243 8.40 -16.72 18.17
CA ILE A 243 8.69 -15.40 17.58
C ILE A 243 10.14 -15.37 17.09
N ARG A 244 11.08 -15.79 17.93
CA ARG A 244 12.50 -15.82 17.57
C ARG A 244 12.75 -16.74 16.37
N ASP A 245 12.18 -17.92 16.37
CA ASP A 245 12.37 -18.89 15.30
C ASP A 245 11.83 -18.37 13.95
N GLU A 246 10.61 -17.80 13.92
CA GLU A 246 10.04 -17.20 12.70
C GLU A 246 10.91 -16.02 12.21
N LEU A 247 11.33 -15.12 13.10
CA LEU A 247 12.15 -13.96 12.71
C LEU A 247 13.57 -14.34 12.27
N TYR A 248 14.19 -15.36 12.89
CA TYR A 248 15.48 -15.88 12.43
C TYR A 248 15.39 -16.54 11.06
N GLN A 249 14.29 -17.25 10.78
CA GLN A 249 14.01 -17.78 9.44
C GLN A 249 13.90 -16.65 8.41
N ASP A 250 13.21 -15.56 8.75
CA ASP A 250 13.09 -14.39 7.87
C ASP A 250 14.46 -13.71 7.60
N ILE A 251 15.31 -13.58 8.63
CA ILE A 251 16.68 -13.06 8.47
C ILE A 251 17.51 -13.99 7.56
N ALA A 252 17.42 -15.31 7.77
CA ALA A 252 18.12 -16.28 6.95
C ALA A 252 17.62 -16.27 5.49
N PHE A 253 16.32 -16.10 5.28
CA PHE A 253 15.72 -15.93 3.96
C PHE A 253 16.20 -14.64 3.28
N SER A 254 16.19 -13.52 4.01
CA SER A 254 16.71 -12.22 3.57
C SER A 254 18.16 -12.29 3.09
N LYS A 255 19.02 -13.05 3.80
CA LYS A 255 20.42 -13.31 3.40
C LYS A 255 20.53 -14.14 2.11
N LYS A 256 19.58 -15.05 1.85
CA LYS A 256 19.55 -15.89 0.64
C LYS A 256 19.01 -15.16 -0.59
N LEU A 257 18.17 -14.15 -0.40
CA LEU A 257 17.78 -13.23 -1.46
C LEU A 257 19.04 -12.49 -1.91
N ARG A 258 19.68 -13.01 -2.96
CA ARG A 258 20.87 -12.42 -3.59
C ARG A 258 20.63 -10.92 -3.77
N ASP A 259 21.67 -10.11 -3.55
CA ASP A 259 21.74 -8.83 -4.27
C ASP A 259 21.75 -9.23 -5.72
N HIS A 260 20.59 -9.23 -6.37
CA HIS A 260 20.51 -9.59 -7.77
C HIS A 260 21.41 -8.57 -8.49
N PRO A 261 22.56 -8.97 -9.07
CA PRO A 261 23.25 -8.09 -10.00
C PRO A 261 22.33 -8.14 -11.22
N ARG A 262 21.47 -7.15 -11.38
CA ARG A 262 20.72 -7.01 -12.62
C ARG A 262 21.63 -6.26 -13.58
N ASN A 263 22.08 -7.01 -14.58
CA ASN A 263 22.90 -6.57 -15.72
C ASN A 263 22.62 -5.12 -16.10
N GLU A 264 23.67 -4.31 -16.06
CA GLU A 264 23.71 -2.99 -16.70
C GLU A 264 23.57 -3.09 -18.23
N ASP A 265 23.56 -4.31 -18.79
CA ASP A 265 23.57 -4.57 -20.24
C ASP A 265 22.19 -4.63 -20.93
N SER A 266 21.07 -4.33 -20.27
CA SER A 266 19.75 -4.28 -20.96
C SER A 266 19.30 -2.88 -21.38
N ILE A 267 20.13 -1.86 -21.16
CA ILE A 267 19.90 -0.51 -21.67
C ILE A 267 20.95 -0.27 -22.75
N TYR A 268 20.71 -0.74 -23.99
CA TYR A 268 21.15 -0.18 -25.29
C TYR A 268 20.95 -1.22 -26.39
N GLU A 269 19.71 -1.59 -26.71
CA GLU A 269 19.37 -2.05 -28.06
C GLU A 269 18.10 -1.34 -28.54
N THR A 270 18.21 -0.02 -28.65
CA THR A 270 17.47 0.73 -29.67
C THR A 270 18.48 1.48 -30.51
N ALA A 271 18.79 0.93 -31.69
CA ALA A 271 18.89 1.65 -32.95
C ALA A 271 19.59 0.77 -34.00
N GLU A 272 18.99 0.73 -35.19
CA GLU A 272 19.71 0.63 -36.47
C GLU A 272 20.51 -0.65 -36.75
N ASN A 273 19.89 -1.60 -37.47
CA ASN A 273 20.38 -2.03 -38.80
C ASN A 273 19.61 -3.26 -39.29
N LYS A 274 18.81 -3.07 -40.34
CA LYS A 274 18.83 -3.89 -41.58
C LYS A 274 17.76 -3.36 -42.55
N SER A 275 18.08 -2.20 -43.13
CA SER A 275 17.88 -2.06 -44.58
C SER A 275 19.10 -2.67 -45.27
N SER A 276 18.91 -3.19 -46.48
CA SER A 276 19.94 -3.72 -47.41
C SER A 276 20.53 -5.11 -47.09
N ASN A 277 19.98 -6.16 -47.71
CA ASN A 277 20.56 -6.76 -48.93
C ASN A 277 19.91 -8.11 -49.27
N ASP A 278 19.55 -8.22 -50.55
CA ASP A 278 19.62 -9.39 -51.43
C ASP A 278 18.97 -10.72 -51.03
N ALA A 279 17.91 -11.06 -51.76
CA ALA A 279 17.81 -12.37 -52.39
C ALA A 279 17.10 -12.23 -53.75
N GLY A 280 17.87 -12.34 -54.83
CA GLY A 280 17.36 -12.53 -56.17
C GLY A 280 17.08 -14.00 -56.48
N TYR A 281 16.03 -14.20 -57.28
CA TYR A 281 15.77 -15.30 -58.25
C TYR A 281 15.52 -16.73 -57.71
N PRO A 282 14.77 -17.59 -58.42
CA PRO A 282 14.35 -17.53 -59.84
C PRO A 282 12.99 -16.90 -60.13
#